data_AF-H3GJH3-F1
#
_entry.id   AF-H3GJH3-F1
#
_cell.length_a   1.000
_cell.length_b   1.000
_cell.length_c   1.000
_cell.angle_alpha   90.00
_cell.angle_beta   90.00
_cell.angle_gamma   90.00
#
_symmetry.space_group_name_H-M   'P 1'
#
loop_
_entity.id
_entity.type
_entity.pdbx_description
1 polymer ?
#
loop_
_entity_poly.entity_id
_entity_poly.type
_entity_poly.pdbx_seq_one_letter_code
_entity_poly.pdbx_strand_id
1 'polypeptide(L)'
;MQLAQYAAVWALALSTALVAAKNGTTYPTRSGIGTWVDPDTPEDRYVYTSSRGRRWDLVMSDEFNVANRSFRPGDDHMWTSLEKPDGVNGALELYSHNMTSTKCDDDGTCYYFIKTVDEVNVIHVYNMYTHPPSFTDVNFFYRGAMVQSWNKFCYQGGMLEVRAQLPGAVTAETGNPDRAKGNSGKVASNRYYPTWPGIWMLGNLGRAIFSASTNRMWPFSYDRCDADVFDPSFQRISACDDNPGYGLNPNQGRGAPEIDVLEGGGLAISSSLQIAPGMPDDYRLFPVNTSTGDFSYCLYSYNCLTPGANYIDVPTTFYEAERGHKSWYQGLRYGANNYCAQDAEAKQTYSTVAAALKTGITENTCSVDTCPASGDVNANLGLIDGVGTNHWGINSNGTCYPLINSYMGSYLCDPDNTFSKCASPRNESTPKSNAMSTFNYQMDAISSNWPIHFGAYTGFLDYQVEWVTGKNGYVRWQLHGSPLFEVTTESITTVPQNSGKTNPQKIMIEEPLYVIFNVALSSSWGATPPNPGKECRGDGKDEVANKICAAFPMYMKLL
;
A
#
# COMPACT_ATOMS: atom_id res chain seq x y z
N MET A 1 56.25 54.73 -12.24
CA MET A 1 55.44 55.72 -11.50
C MET A 1 54.01 55.58 -11.98
N GLN A 2 53.09 55.27 -11.05
CA GLN A 2 51.61 55.22 -11.16
C GLN A 2 51.01 54.18 -12.13
N LEU A 3 50.56 53.00 -11.65
CA LEU A 3 49.34 52.68 -10.86
C LEU A 3 48.02 52.94 -11.61
N ALA A 4 47.47 51.88 -12.19
CA ALA A 4 46.03 51.67 -12.30
C ALA A 4 45.76 50.15 -12.26
N GLN A 5 45.40 49.66 -11.07
CA GLN A 5 44.88 48.32 -10.85
C GLN A 5 43.46 48.25 -11.42
N TYR A 6 43.21 47.35 -12.37
CA TYR A 6 41.86 46.85 -12.66
C TYR A 6 41.75 45.45 -12.09
N ALA A 7 41.10 45.35 -10.93
CA ALA A 7 40.63 44.08 -10.39
C ALA A 7 39.43 43.62 -11.23
N ALA A 8 39.61 42.55 -12.01
CA ALA A 8 38.50 41.87 -12.68
C ALA A 8 37.73 41.05 -11.62
N VAL A 9 36.59 41.58 -11.18
CA VAL A 9 35.63 40.83 -10.37
C VAL A 9 34.96 39.81 -11.28
N TRP A 10 35.32 38.54 -11.14
CA TRP A 10 34.56 37.43 -11.70
C TRP A 10 33.29 37.25 -10.87
N ALA A 11 32.18 37.84 -11.33
CA ALA A 11 30.86 37.46 -10.85
C ALA A 11 30.52 36.07 -11.44
N LEU A 12 30.67 35.02 -10.64
CA LEU A 12 30.01 33.74 -10.92
C LEU A 12 28.50 33.97 -10.84
N ALA A 13 27.87 34.15 -12.00
CA ALA A 13 26.43 33.99 -12.11
C ALA A 13 26.10 32.52 -11.83
N LEU A 14 25.60 32.25 -10.62
CA LEU A 14 24.86 31.02 -10.34
C LEU A 14 23.64 31.02 -11.26
N SER A 15 23.74 30.38 -12.41
CA SER A 15 22.60 30.02 -13.22
C SER A 15 21.81 28.97 -12.45
N THR A 16 20.85 29.39 -11.63
CA THR A 16 19.75 28.53 -11.24
C THR A 16 19.04 28.17 -12.53
N ALA A 17 19.30 26.96 -13.03
CA ALA A 17 18.49 26.36 -14.07
C ALA A 17 17.08 26.19 -13.47
N LEU A 18 16.24 27.21 -13.64
CA LEU A 18 14.80 27.05 -13.58
C LEU A 18 14.49 26.01 -14.65
N VAL A 19 14.20 24.79 -14.20
CA VAL A 19 13.53 23.79 -15.04
C VAL A 19 12.18 24.42 -15.35
N ALA A 20 12.10 25.13 -16.46
CA ALA A 20 10.86 25.65 -16.98
C ALA A 20 9.99 24.45 -17.33
N ALA A 21 9.03 24.15 -16.45
CA ALA A 21 7.90 23.33 -16.82
C ALA A 21 7.33 23.91 -18.12
N LYS A 22 7.24 23.10 -19.19
CA LYS A 22 6.54 23.50 -20.41
C LYS A 22 5.18 24.03 -19.98
N ASN A 23 4.92 25.32 -20.26
CA ASN A 23 3.62 25.96 -20.06
C ASN A 23 2.52 25.01 -20.56
N GLY A 24 1.73 24.49 -19.63
CA GLY A 24 0.53 23.74 -19.95
C GLY A 24 -0.42 24.61 -20.77
N THR A 25 -1.27 23.97 -21.55
CA THR A 25 -2.38 24.58 -22.30
C THR A 25 -3.49 25.15 -21.41
N THR A 26 -3.23 25.29 -20.11
CA THR A 26 -4.19 25.77 -19.11
C THR A 26 -4.04 27.28 -18.94
N TYR A 27 -5.14 28.01 -19.11
CA TYR A 27 -5.18 29.45 -18.86
C TYR A 27 -5.22 29.71 -17.35
N PRO A 28 -4.55 30.76 -16.85
CA PRO A 28 -4.70 31.18 -15.46
C PRO A 28 -6.18 31.42 -15.15
N THR A 29 -6.63 30.95 -14.00
CA THR A 29 -7.98 31.23 -13.51
C THR A 29 -8.08 32.72 -13.16
N ARG A 30 -9.28 33.31 -13.33
CA ARG A 30 -9.49 34.71 -12.94
C ARG A 30 -9.44 34.92 -11.42
N SER A 31 -9.72 33.89 -10.64
CA SER A 31 -9.68 33.92 -9.17
C SER A 31 -8.25 33.86 -8.62
N GLY A 32 -7.26 33.42 -9.41
CA GLY A 32 -5.92 33.13 -8.93
C GLY A 32 -5.77 31.77 -8.25
N ILE A 33 -6.87 31.02 -8.07
CA ILE A 33 -6.91 29.67 -7.50
C ILE A 33 -6.50 28.66 -8.58
N GLY A 34 -5.69 27.66 -8.25
CA GLY A 34 -5.27 26.62 -9.20
C GLY A 34 -6.47 25.90 -9.85
N THR A 35 -6.33 25.43 -11.09
CA THR A 35 -7.42 24.80 -11.84
C THR A 35 -8.02 23.57 -11.15
N TRP A 36 -7.22 22.88 -10.33
CA TRP A 36 -7.61 21.67 -9.60
C TRP A 36 -7.66 21.89 -8.08
N VAL A 37 -7.57 23.13 -7.63
CA VAL A 37 -7.59 23.51 -6.21
C VAL A 37 -9.02 23.89 -5.84
N ASP A 38 -9.56 23.25 -4.81
CA ASP A 38 -10.86 23.60 -4.24
C ASP A 38 -10.82 25.05 -3.71
N PRO A 39 -11.79 25.90 -4.10
CA PRO A 39 -11.89 27.26 -3.57
C PRO A 39 -12.01 27.36 -2.05
N ASP A 40 -12.49 26.30 -1.38
CA ASP A 40 -12.61 26.25 0.07
C ASP A 40 -11.32 25.77 0.77
N THR A 41 -10.28 25.37 0.02
CA THR A 41 -9.02 24.94 0.63
C THR A 41 -8.37 26.07 1.41
N PRO A 42 -8.02 25.87 2.69
CA PRO A 42 -7.38 26.89 3.51
C PRO A 42 -6.01 27.32 2.97
N GLU A 43 -5.70 28.63 3.06
CA GLU A 43 -4.46 29.20 2.52
C GLU A 43 -3.19 28.60 3.14
N ASP A 44 -3.24 28.14 4.40
CA ASP A 44 -2.12 27.49 5.09
C ASP A 44 -1.80 26.08 4.53
N ARG A 45 -2.65 25.55 3.65
CA ARG A 45 -2.47 24.29 2.93
C ARG A 45 -1.86 24.47 1.54
N TYR A 46 -1.68 25.70 1.08
CA TYR A 46 -1.20 25.99 -0.29
C TYR A 46 0.28 25.69 -0.47
N VAL A 47 1.02 25.58 0.64
CA VAL A 47 2.46 25.32 0.64
C VAL A 47 2.77 24.23 1.65
N TYR A 48 3.47 23.20 1.18
CA TYR A 48 4.02 22.17 2.04
C TYR A 48 5.55 22.23 2.05
N THR A 49 6.16 21.99 3.21
CA THR A 49 7.61 21.80 3.31
C THR A 49 7.88 20.32 3.58
N SER A 50 8.56 19.66 2.64
CA SER A 50 8.86 18.23 2.75
C SER A 50 9.74 17.91 3.96
N SER A 51 9.78 16.64 4.34
CA SER A 51 10.69 16.11 5.36
C SER A 51 12.17 16.38 5.09
N ARG A 52 12.52 16.84 3.88
CA ARG A 52 13.87 17.21 3.43
C ARG A 52 14.00 18.70 3.11
N GLY A 53 13.05 19.53 3.55
CA GLY A 53 13.09 20.99 3.43
C GLY A 53 12.72 21.54 2.05
N ARG A 54 12.19 20.72 1.14
CA ARG A 54 11.75 21.20 -0.18
C ARG A 54 10.38 21.85 -0.04
N ARG A 55 10.23 23.06 -0.57
CA ARG A 55 8.93 23.72 -0.73
C ARG A 55 8.18 23.10 -1.90
N TRP A 56 6.93 22.71 -1.67
CA TRP A 56 5.98 22.24 -2.67
C TRP A 56 4.74 23.11 -2.64
N ASP A 57 4.23 23.43 -3.83
CA ASP A 57 3.00 24.20 -4.02
C ASP A 57 1.82 23.22 -4.21
N LEU A 58 0.67 23.56 -3.65
CA LEU A 58 -0.56 22.81 -3.82
C LEU A 58 -0.98 22.80 -5.31
N VAL A 59 -1.20 21.61 -5.85
CA VAL A 59 -1.61 21.43 -7.25
C VAL A 59 -3.03 20.91 -7.39
N MET A 60 -3.58 20.27 -6.36
CA MET A 60 -4.93 19.71 -6.34
C MET A 60 -5.42 19.57 -4.90
N SER A 61 -6.70 19.84 -4.68
CA SER A 61 -7.41 19.61 -3.42
C SER A 61 -8.91 19.43 -3.66
N ASP A 62 -9.60 18.82 -2.70
CA ASP A 62 -11.05 18.70 -2.65
C ASP A 62 -11.45 18.60 -1.17
N GLU A 63 -12.15 19.59 -0.64
CA GLU A 63 -12.58 19.65 0.78
C GLU A 63 -13.97 19.02 0.97
N PHE A 64 -14.61 18.58 -0.12
CA PHE A 64 -15.94 17.95 -0.11
C PHE A 64 -17.07 18.75 0.56
N ASN A 65 -16.94 20.08 0.63
CA ASN A 65 -17.87 20.98 1.33
C ASN A 65 -19.24 21.17 0.66
N VAL A 66 -19.42 20.67 -0.56
CA VAL A 66 -20.71 20.72 -1.28
C VAL A 66 -21.45 19.41 -1.06
N ALA A 67 -22.54 19.44 -0.30
CA ALA A 67 -23.37 18.26 -0.02
C ALA A 67 -24.08 17.68 -1.26
N ASN A 68 -24.37 16.38 -1.22
CA ASN A 68 -25.10 15.62 -2.23
C ASN A 68 -24.44 15.62 -3.63
N ARG A 69 -23.10 15.66 -3.70
CA ARG A 69 -22.39 15.44 -4.97
C ARG A 69 -22.67 14.04 -5.51
N SER A 70 -22.86 13.96 -6.82
CA SER A 70 -22.93 12.69 -7.55
C SER A 70 -21.57 12.42 -8.17
N PHE A 71 -21.06 11.21 -7.97
CA PHE A 71 -19.80 10.75 -8.56
C PHE A 71 -20.03 9.82 -9.75
N ARG A 72 -21.24 9.73 -10.29
CA ARG A 72 -21.50 8.92 -11.49
C ARG A 72 -20.64 9.41 -12.67
N PRO A 73 -20.35 8.55 -13.65
CA PRO A 73 -19.63 8.95 -14.85
C PRO A 73 -20.26 10.19 -15.52
N GLY A 74 -19.51 11.28 -15.56
CA GLY A 74 -19.92 12.56 -16.15
C GLY A 74 -20.43 13.63 -15.18
N ASP A 75 -20.75 13.26 -13.92
CA ASP A 75 -21.37 14.20 -12.98
C ASP A 75 -20.35 15.03 -12.17
N ASP A 76 -19.16 14.48 -11.94
CA ASP A 76 -18.07 15.15 -11.21
C ASP A 76 -16.83 15.31 -12.10
N HIS A 77 -16.10 16.41 -11.95
CA HIS A 77 -14.95 16.75 -12.79
C HIS A 77 -13.67 15.99 -12.40
N MET A 78 -13.55 15.57 -11.14
CA MET A 78 -12.36 14.95 -10.56
C MET A 78 -12.55 13.45 -10.33
N TRP A 79 -13.71 13.08 -9.79
CA TRP A 79 -13.96 11.75 -9.25
C TRP A 79 -14.96 10.96 -10.09
N THR A 80 -14.82 9.63 -10.14
CA THR A 80 -15.77 8.72 -10.79
C THR A 80 -15.99 7.48 -9.95
N SER A 81 -17.21 7.25 -9.51
CA SER A 81 -17.62 6.01 -8.84
C SER A 81 -17.84 4.88 -9.84
N LEU A 82 -17.75 3.63 -9.35
CA LEU A 82 -17.95 2.43 -10.16
C LEU A 82 -19.27 1.71 -9.84
N GLU A 83 -19.75 0.93 -10.81
CA GLU A 83 -20.92 0.04 -10.69
C GLU A 83 -20.56 -1.33 -11.28
N LYS A 84 -20.01 -2.22 -10.46
CA LYS A 84 -19.61 -3.59 -10.85
C LYS A 84 -19.29 -4.47 -9.63
N PRO A 85 -19.35 -5.80 -9.76
CA PRO A 85 -18.77 -6.70 -8.75
C PRO A 85 -17.28 -6.49 -8.60
N ASP A 86 -16.76 -6.60 -7.38
CA ASP A 86 -15.33 -6.81 -7.19
C ASP A 86 -15.00 -8.28 -7.51
N GLY A 87 -14.04 -8.47 -8.41
CA GLY A 87 -13.71 -9.77 -8.99
C GLY A 87 -12.37 -10.32 -8.51
N VAL A 88 -11.72 -9.65 -7.55
CA VAL A 88 -10.39 -10.02 -7.07
C VAL A 88 -10.41 -10.30 -5.56
N ASN A 89 -9.34 -10.93 -5.06
CA ASN A 89 -9.05 -11.04 -3.62
C ASN A 89 -10.17 -11.67 -2.74
N GLY A 90 -10.99 -12.57 -3.29
CA GLY A 90 -12.08 -13.20 -2.54
C GLY A 90 -13.10 -12.20 -1.99
N ALA A 91 -13.32 -11.11 -2.74
CA ALA A 91 -14.24 -10.04 -2.39
C ALA A 91 -15.68 -10.54 -2.20
N LEU A 92 -16.39 -9.88 -1.29
CA LEU A 92 -17.74 -10.22 -0.86
C LEU A 92 -18.75 -9.12 -1.19
N GLU A 93 -18.29 -8.02 -1.79
CA GLU A 93 -19.07 -6.84 -2.09
C GLU A 93 -19.20 -6.51 -3.59
N LEU A 94 -20.26 -5.76 -3.89
CA LEU A 94 -20.42 -5.02 -5.13
C LEU A 94 -20.11 -3.55 -4.92
N TYR A 95 -19.47 -2.90 -5.88
CA TYR A 95 -19.36 -1.45 -5.90
C TYR A 95 -20.55 -0.83 -6.63
N SER A 96 -21.13 0.21 -6.03
CA SER A 96 -22.28 0.92 -6.58
C SER A 96 -22.19 2.43 -6.45
N HIS A 97 -22.74 3.13 -7.45
CA HIS A 97 -22.71 4.60 -7.50
C HIS A 97 -23.44 5.26 -6.32
N ASN A 98 -24.49 4.63 -5.79
CA ASN A 98 -25.33 5.17 -4.72
C ASN A 98 -24.81 4.85 -3.30
N MET A 99 -23.64 4.23 -3.19
CA MET A 99 -22.97 3.97 -1.91
C MET A 99 -21.92 5.04 -1.58
N THR A 100 -21.92 6.15 -2.30
CA THR A 100 -21.03 7.27 -2.06
C THR A 100 -21.70 8.59 -2.42
N SER A 101 -21.40 9.64 -1.65
CA SER A 101 -21.76 11.02 -1.92
C SER A 101 -20.98 11.92 -0.93
N THR A 102 -21.35 13.20 -0.87
CA THR A 102 -20.92 14.13 0.16
C THR A 102 -22.09 14.48 1.07
N LYS A 103 -21.82 14.73 2.36
CA LYS A 103 -22.84 15.10 3.36
C LYS A 103 -22.25 16.11 4.32
N CYS A 104 -23.09 17.00 4.85
CA CYS A 104 -22.76 17.84 6.00
C CYS A 104 -23.55 17.39 7.23
N ASP A 105 -22.87 17.25 8.36
CA ASP A 105 -23.49 17.00 9.67
C ASP A 105 -23.98 18.33 10.29
N ASP A 106 -24.80 18.25 11.34
CA ASP A 106 -25.44 19.42 11.98
C ASP A 106 -24.43 20.38 12.61
N ASP A 107 -23.20 19.92 12.87
CA ASP A 107 -22.09 20.74 13.38
C ASP A 107 -21.36 21.54 12.29
N GLY A 108 -21.79 21.43 11.03
CA GLY A 108 -21.20 22.10 9.87
C GLY A 108 -20.06 21.33 9.21
N THR A 109 -19.68 20.16 9.73
CA THR A 109 -18.66 19.32 9.11
C THR A 109 -19.20 18.66 7.85
N CYS A 110 -18.67 19.04 6.69
CA CYS A 110 -18.95 18.39 5.42
C CYS A 110 -17.88 17.38 5.07
N TYR A 111 -18.26 16.23 4.51
CA TYR A 111 -17.35 15.14 4.21
C TYR A 111 -17.83 14.33 3.00
N TYR A 112 -16.88 13.74 2.29
CA TYR A 112 -17.13 12.61 1.39
C TYR A 112 -17.34 11.33 2.21
N PHE A 113 -18.24 10.45 1.77
CA PHE A 113 -18.39 9.13 2.38
C PHE A 113 -18.43 7.98 1.39
N ILE A 114 -17.98 6.82 1.89
CA ILE A 114 -18.34 5.51 1.36
C ILE A 114 -19.20 4.81 2.41
N LYS A 115 -20.40 4.41 2.00
CA LYS A 115 -21.35 3.63 2.76
C LYS A 115 -21.19 2.15 2.40
N THR A 116 -21.10 1.30 3.40
CA THR A 116 -21.14 -0.15 3.22
C THR A 116 -22.39 -0.70 3.89
N VAL A 117 -23.11 -1.62 3.24
CA VAL A 117 -24.29 -2.31 3.76
C VAL A 117 -24.14 -3.82 3.62
N ASP A 118 -24.79 -4.59 4.51
CA ASP A 118 -25.05 -6.01 4.28
C ASP A 118 -26.24 -6.16 3.33
N GLU A 119 -26.02 -6.78 2.18
CA GLU A 119 -27.05 -6.97 1.15
C GLU A 119 -26.70 -8.16 0.27
N VAL A 120 -27.59 -9.16 0.24
CA VAL A 120 -27.40 -10.36 -0.58
C VAL A 120 -27.70 -10.07 -2.03
N ASN A 121 -26.74 -10.35 -2.88
CA ASN A 121 -26.80 -10.20 -4.31
C ASN A 121 -26.27 -11.46 -4.98
N VAL A 122 -26.89 -11.84 -6.10
CA VAL A 122 -26.39 -12.90 -6.97
C VAL A 122 -26.16 -12.29 -8.33
N ILE A 123 -24.93 -12.38 -8.83
CA ILE A 123 -24.58 -11.91 -10.17
C ILE A 123 -24.13 -13.09 -11.02
N HIS A 124 -24.68 -13.16 -12.22
CA HIS A 124 -24.25 -14.09 -13.26
C HIS A 124 -23.06 -13.51 -14.02
N VAL A 125 -21.87 -14.06 -13.81
CA VAL A 125 -20.61 -13.55 -14.38
C VAL A 125 -19.93 -14.60 -15.25
N TYR A 126 -19.20 -14.18 -16.28
CA TYR A 126 -18.36 -15.06 -17.06
C TYR A 126 -17.02 -15.27 -16.34
N ASN A 127 -16.72 -16.51 -15.96
CA ASN A 127 -15.47 -16.86 -15.30
C ASN A 127 -14.50 -17.48 -16.30
N MET A 128 -13.44 -16.74 -16.65
CA MET A 128 -12.39 -17.22 -17.56
C MET A 128 -11.44 -18.24 -16.91
N TYR A 129 -11.48 -18.41 -15.59
CA TYR A 129 -10.63 -19.31 -14.82
C TYR A 129 -11.29 -20.67 -14.52
N THR A 130 -12.50 -20.93 -15.03
CA THR A 130 -13.07 -22.29 -15.03
C THR A 130 -12.63 -23.06 -16.27
N HIS A 131 -12.73 -24.39 -16.20
CA HIS A 131 -12.35 -25.27 -17.31
C HIS A 131 -13.50 -26.23 -17.67
N PRO A 132 -14.27 -25.96 -18.75
CA PRO A 132 -14.15 -24.81 -19.67
C PRO A 132 -14.60 -23.48 -19.04
N PRO A 133 -14.16 -22.32 -19.58
CA PRO A 133 -14.70 -21.02 -19.21
C PRO A 133 -16.22 -20.98 -19.41
N SER A 134 -16.95 -20.57 -18.38
CA SER A 134 -18.41 -20.56 -18.41
C SER A 134 -18.98 -19.44 -17.55
N PHE A 135 -20.28 -19.20 -17.71
CA PHE A 135 -20.99 -18.34 -16.78
C PHE A 135 -21.29 -19.08 -15.48
N THR A 136 -21.14 -18.37 -14.36
CA THR A 136 -21.39 -18.88 -13.01
C THR A 136 -22.13 -17.85 -12.18
N ASP A 137 -22.99 -18.30 -11.28
CA ASP A 137 -23.61 -17.45 -10.27
C ASP A 137 -22.63 -17.24 -9.12
N VAL A 138 -22.41 -15.98 -8.76
CA VAL A 138 -21.55 -15.57 -7.64
C VAL A 138 -22.38 -14.79 -6.64
N ASN A 139 -22.29 -15.18 -5.37
CA ASN A 139 -22.95 -14.48 -4.27
C ASN A 139 -22.05 -13.38 -3.73
N PHE A 140 -22.61 -12.18 -3.61
CA PHE A 140 -22.04 -11.05 -2.89
C PHE A 140 -22.96 -10.74 -1.72
N PHE A 141 -22.41 -10.56 -0.53
CA PHE A 141 -23.19 -10.40 0.71
C PHE A 141 -23.19 -8.96 1.21
N TYR A 142 -22.46 -8.08 0.52
CA TYR A 142 -22.31 -6.68 0.88
C TYR A 142 -22.38 -5.79 -0.36
N ARG A 143 -22.62 -4.50 -0.14
CA ARG A 143 -22.50 -3.46 -1.17
C ARG A 143 -21.75 -2.28 -0.59
N GLY A 144 -20.80 -1.75 -1.36
CA GLY A 144 -19.96 -0.60 -1.02
C GLY A 144 -19.74 0.32 -2.22
N ALA A 145 -18.71 1.15 -2.18
CA ALA A 145 -18.31 1.99 -3.30
C ALA A 145 -16.79 1.96 -3.53
N MET A 146 -16.41 2.17 -4.78
CA MET A 146 -15.06 2.54 -5.20
C MET A 146 -15.17 3.80 -6.06
N VAL A 147 -14.32 4.79 -5.78
CA VAL A 147 -14.23 6.07 -6.49
C VAL A 147 -12.80 6.29 -6.94
N GLN A 148 -12.61 6.75 -8.17
CA GLN A 148 -11.31 6.88 -8.83
C GLN A 148 -11.16 8.24 -9.51
N SER A 149 -9.95 8.81 -9.50
CA SER A 149 -9.58 9.95 -10.36
C SER A 149 -8.99 9.51 -11.72
N TRP A 150 -9.09 8.22 -12.07
CA TRP A 150 -8.47 7.64 -13.28
C TRP A 150 -8.81 8.42 -14.55
N ASN A 151 -7.77 8.78 -15.32
CA ASN A 151 -7.87 9.56 -16.55
C ASN A 151 -8.58 10.94 -16.41
N LYS A 152 -8.75 11.43 -15.17
CA LYS A 152 -9.18 12.79 -14.84
C LYS A 152 -8.05 13.57 -14.19
N PHE A 153 -7.49 13.02 -13.12
CA PHE A 153 -6.34 13.59 -12.41
C PHE A 153 -5.37 12.49 -11.97
N CYS A 154 -4.09 12.72 -12.24
CA CYS A 154 -2.97 11.94 -11.72
C CYS A 154 -1.80 12.90 -11.44
N TYR A 155 -0.89 12.48 -10.56
CA TYR A 155 0.29 13.27 -10.21
C TYR A 155 1.52 12.36 -10.10
N GLN A 156 2.71 12.96 -10.16
CA GLN A 156 3.99 12.25 -10.14
C GLN A 156 4.92 12.92 -9.11
N GLY A 157 5.03 12.30 -7.93
CA GLY A 157 5.77 12.84 -6.79
C GLY A 157 5.09 14.05 -6.14
N GLY A 158 5.28 14.19 -4.83
CA GLY A 158 4.68 15.25 -4.01
C GLY A 158 4.21 14.73 -2.65
N MET A 159 3.31 15.47 -2.03
CA MET A 159 2.61 15.10 -0.80
C MET A 159 1.16 14.81 -1.13
N LEU A 160 0.66 13.64 -0.74
CA LEU A 160 -0.76 13.36 -0.62
C LEU A 160 -1.11 13.30 0.87
N GLU A 161 -2.05 14.12 1.29
CA GLU A 161 -2.68 14.03 2.61
C GLU A 161 -4.17 13.76 2.42
N VAL A 162 -4.71 12.81 3.18
CA VAL A 162 -6.13 12.52 3.25
C VAL A 162 -6.53 12.45 4.71
N ARG A 163 -7.52 13.26 5.10
CA ARG A 163 -8.06 13.24 6.46
C ARG A 163 -9.26 12.30 6.51
N ALA A 164 -9.13 11.16 7.19
CA ALA A 164 -10.13 10.10 7.13
C ALA A 164 -10.53 9.52 8.49
N GLN A 165 -11.79 9.11 8.60
CA GLN A 165 -12.32 8.24 9.65
C GLN A 165 -12.68 6.88 9.05
N LEU A 166 -12.23 5.81 9.71
CA LEU A 166 -12.43 4.45 9.23
C LEU A 166 -13.76 3.84 9.71
N PRO A 167 -14.37 2.95 8.91
CA PRO A 167 -15.60 2.24 9.28
C PRO A 167 -15.38 1.21 10.40
N GLY A 168 -16.33 1.13 11.35
CA GLY A 168 -16.31 0.12 12.41
C GLY A 168 -17.56 0.11 13.30
N ALA A 169 -17.78 -1.02 13.99
CA ALA A 169 -18.85 -1.23 14.97
C ALA A 169 -18.47 -0.62 16.34
N VAL A 170 -18.47 0.70 16.43
CA VAL A 170 -17.87 1.46 17.57
C VAL A 170 -18.85 1.97 18.63
N THR A 171 -20.16 1.75 18.46
CA THR A 171 -21.17 2.28 19.39
C THR A 171 -21.27 1.48 20.68
N ALA A 172 -22.01 1.98 21.68
CA ALA A 172 -22.19 1.25 22.94
C ALA A 172 -23.00 -0.04 22.76
N GLU A 173 -23.96 -0.02 21.83
CA GLU A 173 -24.91 -1.10 21.56
C GLU A 173 -24.22 -2.33 20.96
N THR A 174 -23.13 -2.13 20.21
CA THR A 174 -22.35 -3.24 19.64
C THR A 174 -21.61 -4.01 20.73
N GLY A 175 -21.37 -3.40 21.89
CA GLY A 175 -20.58 -3.98 22.98
C GLY A 175 -19.10 -4.13 22.61
N ASN A 176 -18.58 -3.28 21.72
CA ASN A 176 -17.17 -3.29 21.35
C ASN A 176 -16.28 -3.00 22.59
N PRO A 177 -15.44 -3.95 23.03
CA PRO A 177 -14.65 -3.80 24.25
C PRO A 177 -13.48 -2.81 24.08
N ASP A 178 -13.05 -2.50 22.86
CA ASP A 178 -11.97 -1.54 22.62
C ASP A 178 -12.37 -0.11 23.01
N ARG A 179 -13.68 0.19 23.12
CA ARG A 179 -14.19 1.48 23.62
C ARG A 179 -13.63 1.84 24.99
N ALA A 180 -13.43 0.85 25.86
CA ALA A 180 -12.91 1.06 27.21
C ALA A 180 -11.43 1.46 27.23
N LYS A 181 -10.71 1.29 26.12
CA LYS A 181 -9.27 1.62 26.01
C LYS A 181 -9.02 3.09 25.66
N GLY A 182 -10.06 3.85 25.29
CA GLY A 182 -9.94 5.24 24.84
C GLY A 182 -9.31 5.38 23.45
N ASN A 183 -9.24 6.61 22.93
CA ASN A 183 -8.81 6.87 21.55
C ASN A 183 -7.39 6.37 21.27
N SER A 184 -6.46 6.51 22.21
CA SER A 184 -5.08 6.00 22.06
C SER A 184 -4.95 4.50 22.33
N GLY A 185 -6.02 3.83 22.75
CA GLY A 185 -5.99 2.40 23.02
C GLY A 185 -5.74 1.58 21.76
N LYS A 186 -4.72 0.71 21.77
CA LYS A 186 -4.45 -0.23 20.69
C LYS A 186 -5.66 -1.15 20.50
N VAL A 187 -6.17 -1.20 19.26
CA VAL A 187 -7.28 -2.08 18.89
C VAL A 187 -6.85 -3.54 19.05
N ALA A 188 -7.71 -4.36 19.65
CA ALA A 188 -7.44 -5.80 19.81
C ALA A 188 -8.62 -6.69 19.39
N SER A 189 -9.79 -6.11 19.10
CA SER A 189 -11.02 -6.88 18.90
C SER A 189 -11.43 -6.89 17.43
N ASN A 190 -10.64 -7.59 16.61
CA ASN A 190 -10.69 -7.56 15.14
C ASN A 190 -12.13 -7.61 14.56
N ARG A 191 -12.98 -8.50 15.08
CA ARG A 191 -14.35 -8.73 14.59
C ARG A 191 -15.24 -7.48 14.56
N TYR A 192 -14.94 -6.44 15.34
CA TYR A 192 -15.73 -5.20 15.37
C TYR A 192 -15.39 -4.22 14.24
N TYR A 193 -14.40 -4.52 13.40
CA TYR A 193 -14.00 -3.68 12.27
C TYR A 193 -13.97 -4.54 11.00
N PRO A 194 -15.16 -4.95 10.51
CA PRO A 194 -15.29 -6.04 9.55
C PRO A 194 -14.93 -5.68 8.10
N THR A 195 -14.62 -4.41 7.82
CA THR A 195 -14.37 -3.88 6.49
C THR A 195 -12.89 -3.57 6.28
N TRP A 196 -12.48 -3.53 5.02
CA TRP A 196 -11.13 -3.21 4.57
C TRP A 196 -11.15 -1.88 3.78
N PRO A 197 -10.99 -0.73 4.46
CA PRO A 197 -10.90 0.56 3.77
C PRO A 197 -9.57 0.70 3.02
N GLY A 198 -9.63 1.34 1.86
CA GLY A 198 -8.49 1.61 0.99
C GLY A 198 -8.44 3.09 0.58
N ILE A 199 -7.28 3.70 0.79
CA ILE A 199 -6.84 4.96 0.19
C ILE A 199 -5.51 4.65 -0.47
N TRP A 200 -5.51 4.62 -1.79
CA TRP A 200 -4.37 4.11 -2.54
C TRP A 200 -4.29 4.75 -3.91
N MET A 201 -3.17 4.49 -4.58
CA MET A 201 -2.83 5.11 -5.84
C MET A 201 -2.29 4.07 -6.81
N LEU A 202 -2.71 4.16 -8.06
CA LEU A 202 -2.31 3.21 -9.11
C LEU A 202 -1.76 3.95 -10.32
N GLY A 203 -0.75 3.37 -10.98
CA GLY A 203 -0.22 3.91 -12.23
C GLY A 203 -1.29 4.03 -13.31
N ASN A 204 -1.38 5.20 -13.94
CA ASN A 204 -2.49 5.58 -14.82
C ASN A 204 -2.61 4.72 -16.10
N LEU A 205 -1.60 3.90 -16.42
CA LEU A 205 -1.64 2.92 -17.52
C LEU A 205 -2.56 1.72 -17.22
N GLY A 206 -2.89 1.47 -15.95
CA GLY A 206 -3.87 0.48 -15.52
C GLY A 206 -5.07 1.12 -14.85
N ARG A 207 -6.24 0.50 -14.96
CA ARG A 207 -7.44 0.91 -14.23
C ARG A 207 -7.81 -0.17 -13.21
N ALA A 208 -7.84 0.20 -11.95
CA ALA A 208 -8.13 -0.68 -10.82
C ALA A 208 -9.43 -1.43 -11.06
N ILE A 209 -9.41 -2.73 -10.77
CA ILE A 209 -10.49 -3.71 -10.97
C ILE A 209 -10.99 -3.90 -12.42
N PHE A 210 -10.23 -3.42 -13.42
CA PHE A 210 -10.41 -3.75 -14.84
C PHE A 210 -9.24 -4.60 -15.35
N SER A 211 -9.34 -5.92 -15.18
CA SER A 211 -8.26 -6.88 -15.46
C SER A 211 -7.65 -6.76 -16.87
N ALA A 212 -8.45 -6.44 -17.89
CA ALA A 212 -7.94 -6.23 -19.25
C ALA A 212 -6.89 -5.09 -19.36
N SER A 213 -6.93 -4.13 -18.45
CA SER A 213 -5.96 -3.03 -18.36
C SER A 213 -4.81 -3.31 -17.40
N THR A 214 -5.02 -4.13 -16.37
CA THR A 214 -4.00 -4.41 -15.35
C THR A 214 -3.17 -5.66 -15.63
N ASN A 215 -3.68 -6.60 -16.43
CA ASN A 215 -2.94 -7.81 -16.81
C ASN A 215 -1.63 -7.44 -17.52
N ARG A 216 -0.51 -7.97 -17.00
CA ARG A 216 0.86 -7.70 -17.47
C ARG A 216 1.29 -6.22 -17.38
N MET A 217 0.53 -5.40 -16.64
CA MET A 217 0.79 -3.98 -16.41
C MET A 217 1.02 -3.70 -14.92
N TRP A 218 0.11 -4.21 -14.09
CA TRP A 218 0.21 -4.11 -12.64
C TRP A 218 1.03 -5.28 -12.08
N PRO A 219 1.89 -5.07 -11.06
CA PRO A 219 2.35 -3.79 -10.54
C PRO A 219 3.77 -3.45 -11.05
N PHE A 220 4.02 -3.51 -12.36
CA PHE A 220 5.39 -3.38 -12.88
C PHE A 220 6.04 -2.03 -12.53
N SER A 221 7.27 -2.11 -12.04
CA SER A 221 8.22 -1.00 -11.85
C SER A 221 9.60 -1.44 -12.35
N TYR A 222 9.64 -1.83 -13.62
CA TYR A 222 10.80 -2.47 -14.24
C TYR A 222 11.06 -1.92 -15.63
N ASP A 223 12.31 -1.53 -15.86
CA ASP A 223 12.78 -0.84 -17.07
C ASP A 223 14.14 -1.41 -17.52
N ARG A 224 14.19 -2.74 -17.71
CA ARG A 224 15.39 -3.44 -18.19
C ARG A 224 15.04 -4.52 -19.19
N CYS A 225 15.89 -4.66 -20.21
CA CYS A 225 15.85 -5.80 -21.12
C CYS A 225 16.90 -6.83 -20.69
N ASP A 226 16.49 -7.74 -19.81
CA ASP A 226 17.34 -8.81 -19.28
C ASP A 226 16.53 -10.11 -19.19
N ALA A 227 16.56 -10.89 -20.28
CA ALA A 227 15.78 -12.11 -20.43
C ALA A 227 16.30 -13.28 -19.59
N ASP A 228 17.53 -13.19 -19.07
CA ASP A 228 18.11 -14.21 -18.18
C ASP A 228 17.55 -14.08 -16.75
N VAL A 229 17.11 -12.88 -16.37
CA VAL A 229 16.54 -12.59 -15.05
C VAL A 229 15.00 -12.59 -15.07
N PHE A 230 14.39 -12.06 -16.13
CA PHE A 230 12.95 -11.94 -16.24
C PHE A 230 12.49 -12.04 -17.69
N ASP A 231 11.53 -12.93 -17.96
CA ASP A 231 10.97 -13.06 -19.31
C ASP A 231 10.22 -11.76 -19.70
N PRO A 232 10.73 -10.99 -20.68
CA PRO A 232 10.16 -9.70 -21.04
C PRO A 232 8.76 -9.82 -21.64
N SER A 233 8.35 -11.01 -22.10
CA SER A 233 7.00 -11.25 -22.62
C SER A 233 5.93 -11.22 -21.52
N PHE A 234 6.30 -11.23 -20.23
CA PHE A 234 5.34 -11.12 -19.13
C PHE A 234 5.02 -9.69 -18.73
N GLN A 235 5.82 -8.71 -19.15
CA GLN A 235 5.49 -7.28 -19.08
C GLN A 235 4.86 -6.84 -20.40
N ARG A 236 3.78 -6.06 -20.37
CA ARG A 236 3.08 -5.63 -21.58
C ARG A 236 3.80 -4.52 -22.33
N ILE A 237 4.42 -3.60 -21.59
CA ILE A 237 5.28 -2.54 -22.14
C ILE A 237 6.68 -2.80 -21.60
N SER A 238 7.50 -3.50 -22.38
CA SER A 238 8.81 -4.00 -21.97
C SER A 238 9.93 -3.15 -22.54
N ALA A 239 11.04 -3.02 -21.79
CA ALA A 239 12.25 -2.36 -22.27
C ALA A 239 12.95 -3.13 -23.40
N CYS A 240 12.55 -4.37 -23.70
CA CYS A 240 13.04 -5.11 -24.86
C CYS A 240 12.33 -4.76 -26.18
N ASP A 241 11.28 -3.95 -26.15
CA ASP A 241 10.49 -3.58 -27.33
C ASP A 241 11.01 -2.27 -27.93
N ASP A 242 11.58 -2.32 -29.14
CA ASP A 242 12.08 -1.17 -29.87
C ASP A 242 10.97 -0.41 -30.65
N ASN A 243 9.76 -0.95 -30.69
CA ASN A 243 8.61 -0.35 -31.35
C ASN A 243 7.28 -0.65 -30.63
N PRO A 244 7.09 -0.15 -29.40
CA PRO A 244 5.88 -0.41 -28.61
C PRO A 244 4.60 0.25 -29.16
N GLY A 245 4.75 1.18 -30.12
CA GLY A 245 3.63 1.92 -30.70
C GLY A 245 2.96 2.90 -29.73
N TYR A 246 1.79 3.43 -30.11
CA TYR A 246 0.91 4.25 -29.24
C TYR A 246 1.54 5.47 -28.56
N GLY A 247 2.63 6.00 -29.11
CA GLY A 247 3.37 7.14 -28.53
C GLY A 247 4.25 6.78 -27.33
N LEU A 248 4.45 5.48 -27.06
CA LEU A 248 5.39 4.99 -26.05
C LEU A 248 6.82 5.09 -26.57
N ASN A 249 7.78 5.25 -25.66
CA ASN A 249 9.20 5.34 -26.01
C ASN A 249 9.75 3.95 -26.34
N PRO A 250 10.56 3.80 -27.40
CA PRO A 250 11.35 2.59 -27.65
C PRO A 250 12.23 2.23 -26.46
N ASN A 251 12.36 0.94 -26.16
CA ASN A 251 13.23 0.37 -25.13
C ASN A 251 12.99 0.94 -23.72
N GLN A 252 11.73 1.22 -23.39
CA GLN A 252 11.33 1.69 -22.07
C GLN A 252 10.25 0.78 -21.48
N GLY A 253 10.58 0.09 -20.40
CA GLY A 253 9.65 -0.69 -19.60
C GLY A 253 8.74 0.22 -18.79
N ARG A 254 7.43 -0.04 -18.86
CA ARG A 254 6.39 0.75 -18.19
C ARG A 254 5.40 -0.16 -17.49
N GLY A 255 4.66 0.38 -16.54
CA GLY A 255 3.80 -0.41 -15.67
C GLY A 255 2.65 0.38 -15.05
N ALA A 256 1.93 -0.29 -14.16
CA ALA A 256 0.95 0.32 -13.28
C ALA A 256 1.27 -0.08 -11.83
N PRO A 257 2.36 0.44 -11.24
CA PRO A 257 2.70 0.15 -9.85
C PRO A 257 1.70 0.80 -8.89
N GLU A 258 1.76 0.41 -7.62
CA GLU A 258 0.80 0.79 -6.60
C GLU A 258 1.47 1.40 -5.37
N ILE A 259 0.83 2.41 -4.79
CA ILE A 259 1.18 2.97 -3.49
C ILE A 259 -0.07 3.04 -2.62
N ASP A 260 -0.06 2.30 -1.52
CA ASP A 260 -1.16 2.27 -0.55
C ASP A 260 -0.88 3.29 0.54
N VAL A 261 -1.60 4.42 0.53
CA VAL A 261 -1.54 5.41 1.63
C VAL A 261 -2.03 4.75 2.92
N LEU A 262 -3.14 4.03 2.79
CA LEU A 262 -3.75 3.18 3.79
C LEU A 262 -4.44 2.04 3.05
N GLU A 263 -4.08 0.81 3.36
CA GLU A 263 -4.84 -0.37 2.96
C GLU A 263 -4.96 -1.30 4.16
N GLY A 264 -6.17 -1.49 4.68
CA GLY A 264 -6.39 -2.37 5.83
C GLY A 264 -7.34 -1.81 6.88
N GLY A 265 -7.82 -2.71 7.72
CA GLY A 265 -8.72 -2.43 8.84
C GLY A 265 -8.50 -3.45 9.95
N GLY A 266 -9.42 -3.55 10.90
CA GLY A 266 -9.22 -4.48 12.01
C GLY A 266 -8.13 -4.02 12.97
N LEU A 267 -7.06 -4.81 13.05
CA LEU A 267 -5.99 -4.62 14.03
C LEU A 267 -4.84 -3.74 13.52
N ALA A 268 -4.68 -3.61 12.20
CA ALA A 268 -3.53 -2.96 11.59
C ALA A 268 -3.88 -2.38 10.22
N ILE A 269 -3.11 -1.39 9.79
CA ILE A 269 -3.12 -0.85 8.44
C ILE A 269 -1.80 -1.24 7.77
N SER A 270 -1.87 -1.62 6.50
CA SER A 270 -0.72 -1.79 5.63
C SER A 270 -0.38 -0.45 4.98
N SER A 271 0.90 -0.09 5.04
CA SER A 271 1.52 0.96 4.23
C SER A 271 2.48 0.27 3.26
N SER A 272 2.24 0.42 1.96
CA SER A 272 2.67 -0.59 0.99
C SER A 272 3.03 -0.01 -0.38
N LEU A 273 4.06 -0.59 -1.01
CA LEU A 273 4.33 -0.49 -2.44
C LEU A 273 4.11 -1.85 -3.08
N GLN A 274 3.26 -1.94 -4.09
CA GLN A 274 3.20 -3.14 -4.92
C GLN A 274 4.06 -2.96 -6.17
N ILE A 275 4.93 -3.92 -6.41
CA ILE A 275 5.99 -3.85 -7.43
C ILE A 275 6.25 -5.21 -8.09
N ALA A 276 6.65 -5.19 -9.35
CA ALA A 276 7.05 -6.38 -10.10
C ALA A 276 8.22 -6.07 -11.05
N PRO A 277 9.06 -7.07 -11.39
CA PRO A 277 9.01 -8.49 -10.98
C PRO A 277 9.41 -8.75 -9.52
N GLY A 278 8.68 -9.59 -8.80
CA GLY A 278 8.99 -9.97 -7.43
C GLY A 278 10.31 -10.74 -7.30
N MET A 279 10.88 -10.77 -6.09
CA MET A 279 12.12 -11.50 -5.81
C MET A 279 11.95 -13.03 -5.96
N PRO A 280 12.93 -13.75 -6.52
CA PRO A 280 12.97 -15.22 -6.48
C PRO A 280 13.01 -15.79 -5.05
N ASP A 281 12.67 -17.07 -4.89
CA ASP A 281 12.65 -17.77 -3.59
C ASP A 281 14.00 -17.71 -2.84
N ASP A 282 15.11 -17.68 -3.59
CA ASP A 282 16.48 -17.58 -3.08
C ASP A 282 16.69 -16.36 -2.17
N TYR A 283 15.83 -15.34 -2.28
CA TYR A 283 15.91 -14.10 -1.50
C TYR A 283 14.76 -13.93 -0.51
N ARG A 284 13.95 -14.97 -0.23
CA ARG A 284 12.79 -14.94 0.67
C ARG A 284 13.01 -15.73 1.95
N LEU A 285 12.03 -15.75 2.87
CA LEU A 285 12.05 -16.65 4.03
C LEU A 285 12.23 -18.11 3.58
N PHE A 286 12.86 -18.92 4.44
CA PHE A 286 12.94 -20.35 4.18
C PHE A 286 11.55 -20.99 4.26
N PRO A 287 11.25 -22.00 3.42
CA PRO A 287 9.98 -22.70 3.47
C PRO A 287 9.83 -23.43 4.80
N VAL A 288 8.61 -23.43 5.33
CA VAL A 288 8.27 -24.16 6.56
C VAL A 288 8.49 -25.66 6.37
N ASN A 289 9.19 -26.29 7.32
CA ASN A 289 9.34 -27.74 7.35
C ASN A 289 8.23 -28.37 8.19
N THR A 290 7.21 -28.95 7.56
CA THR A 290 6.09 -29.57 8.29
C THR A 290 6.49 -30.78 9.14
N SER A 291 7.65 -31.40 8.88
CA SER A 291 8.15 -32.52 9.68
C SER A 291 8.65 -32.11 11.07
N THR A 292 8.89 -30.82 11.31
CA THR A 292 9.25 -30.31 12.65
C THR A 292 8.02 -30.04 13.53
N GLY A 293 6.80 -30.28 13.02
CA GLY A 293 5.55 -29.93 13.69
C GLY A 293 5.03 -28.54 13.31
N ASP A 294 5.75 -27.81 12.45
CA ASP A 294 5.27 -26.56 11.90
C ASP A 294 4.12 -26.74 10.91
N PHE A 295 3.30 -25.71 10.79
CA PHE A 295 2.27 -25.56 9.77
C PHE A 295 2.43 -24.19 9.12
N SER A 296 2.02 -24.04 7.85
CA SER A 296 2.31 -22.85 7.04
C SER A 296 1.91 -21.51 7.67
N TYR A 297 0.90 -21.50 8.54
CA TYR A 297 0.44 -20.28 9.22
C TYR A 297 1.42 -19.78 10.30
N CYS A 298 2.34 -20.60 10.80
CA CYS A 298 3.35 -20.17 11.78
C CYS A 298 4.20 -18.99 11.29
N LEU A 299 4.36 -18.84 9.97
CA LEU A 299 5.09 -17.74 9.32
C LEU A 299 4.48 -16.39 9.69
N TYR A 300 3.15 -16.33 9.72
CA TYR A 300 2.41 -15.10 10.01
C TYR A 300 2.31 -14.79 11.50
N SER A 301 2.49 -15.80 12.36
CA SER A 301 2.58 -15.65 13.81
C SER A 301 4.02 -15.58 14.34
N TYR A 302 5.01 -15.64 13.45
CA TYR A 302 6.45 -15.55 13.78
C TYR A 302 6.90 -16.54 14.87
N ASN A 303 6.34 -17.74 14.86
CA ASN A 303 6.59 -18.77 15.88
C ASN A 303 6.89 -20.16 15.28
N CYS A 304 7.31 -20.22 14.02
CA CYS A 304 7.81 -21.44 13.40
C CYS A 304 9.04 -21.97 14.15
N LEU A 305 9.14 -23.29 14.25
CA LEU A 305 10.30 -24.01 14.75
C LEU A 305 11.41 -24.09 13.69
N THR A 306 11.05 -24.04 12.41
CA THR A 306 11.98 -24.03 11.27
C THR A 306 12.89 -22.79 11.34
N PRO A 307 14.23 -22.96 11.40
CA PRO A 307 15.16 -21.84 11.34
C PRO A 307 14.99 -21.02 10.07
N GLY A 308 14.94 -19.69 10.21
CA GLY A 308 14.84 -18.78 9.08
C GLY A 308 13.45 -18.66 8.43
N ALA A 309 12.44 -19.31 9.00
CA ALA A 309 11.06 -19.16 8.57
C ALA A 309 10.34 -17.97 9.25
N ASN A 310 10.81 -17.48 10.40
CA ASN A 310 10.11 -16.41 11.13
C ASN A 310 10.43 -15.01 10.61
N TYR A 311 11.70 -14.64 10.62
CA TYR A 311 12.17 -13.31 10.24
C TYR A 311 13.28 -13.43 9.20
N ILE A 312 13.31 -12.49 8.26
CA ILE A 312 14.33 -12.44 7.22
C ILE A 312 15.71 -12.29 7.89
N ASP A 313 16.67 -13.09 7.45
CA ASP A 313 18.05 -13.10 7.96
C ASP A 313 18.20 -13.39 9.48
N VAL A 314 17.22 -14.07 10.08
CA VAL A 314 17.23 -14.52 11.49
C VAL A 314 16.88 -16.01 11.59
N PRO A 315 17.72 -16.88 12.19
CA PRO A 315 19.02 -16.57 12.78
C PRO A 315 20.08 -16.18 11.75
N THR A 316 20.93 -15.22 12.09
CA THR A 316 21.95 -14.66 11.17
C THR A 316 22.92 -15.73 10.67
N THR A 317 23.44 -16.58 11.56
CA THR A 317 24.39 -17.63 11.20
C THR A 317 23.78 -18.73 10.34
N PHE A 318 22.47 -18.97 10.47
CA PHE A 318 21.76 -19.95 9.65
C PHE A 318 21.64 -19.46 8.21
N TYR A 319 21.20 -18.22 8.00
CA TYR A 319 21.13 -17.63 6.66
C TYR A 319 22.51 -17.53 5.99
N GLU A 320 23.54 -17.14 6.74
CA GLU A 320 24.90 -17.07 6.22
C GLU A 320 25.41 -18.45 5.77
N ALA A 321 25.16 -19.50 6.56
CA ALA A 321 25.57 -20.87 6.23
C ALA A 321 24.81 -21.44 5.02
N GLU A 322 23.51 -21.17 4.90
CA GLU A 322 22.66 -21.75 3.85
C GLU A 322 22.76 -21.01 2.50
N ARG A 323 22.98 -19.69 2.48
CA ARG A 323 22.95 -18.90 1.23
C ARG A 323 24.20 -18.08 0.95
N GLY A 324 24.89 -17.58 1.97
CA GLY A 324 26.07 -16.72 1.80
C GLY A 324 25.78 -15.35 1.17
N HIS A 325 24.51 -14.93 1.06
CA HIS A 325 24.10 -13.59 0.66
C HIS A 325 22.88 -13.13 1.48
N LYS A 326 22.58 -11.83 1.44
CA LYS A 326 21.42 -11.23 2.12
C LYS A 326 20.10 -11.59 1.45
N SER A 327 19.01 -11.50 2.20
CA SER A 327 17.65 -11.79 1.72
C SER A 327 16.75 -10.56 1.88
N TRP A 328 15.74 -10.44 1.03
CA TRP A 328 14.74 -9.36 1.02
C TRP A 328 15.30 -7.94 0.79
N TYR A 329 14.38 -6.96 0.76
CA TYR A 329 14.72 -5.54 0.61
C TYR A 329 15.50 -5.04 1.82
N GLN A 330 16.47 -4.14 1.59
CA GLN A 330 17.42 -3.68 2.60
C GLN A 330 17.20 -2.20 2.93
N GLY A 331 17.53 -1.80 4.15
CA GLY A 331 17.55 -0.39 4.55
C GLY A 331 16.18 0.27 4.64
N LEU A 332 15.12 -0.54 4.77
CA LEU A 332 13.77 -0.04 5.05
C LEU A 332 13.76 0.71 6.38
N ARG A 333 12.88 1.71 6.50
CA ARG A 333 12.85 2.63 7.65
C ARG A 333 11.49 2.55 8.33
N TYR A 334 11.48 2.31 9.63
CA TYR A 334 10.25 2.12 10.42
C TYR A 334 10.24 3.10 11.59
N GLY A 335 9.13 3.80 11.81
CA GLY A 335 8.95 4.76 12.89
C GLY A 335 7.71 4.45 13.73
N ALA A 336 7.74 4.78 15.02
CA ALA A 336 6.66 4.44 15.93
C ALA A 336 5.34 5.16 15.60
N ASN A 337 4.22 4.46 15.75
CA ASN A 337 2.91 5.10 15.86
C ASN A 337 2.76 5.66 17.28
N ASN A 338 3.13 6.93 17.45
CA ASN A 338 3.13 7.62 18.74
C ASN A 338 1.73 7.99 19.27
N TYR A 339 0.68 7.75 18.48
CA TYR A 339 -0.72 8.02 18.89
C TYR A 339 -1.33 6.87 19.69
N CYS A 340 -0.69 5.71 19.69
CA CYS A 340 -1.02 4.63 20.61
C CYS A 340 -0.55 4.95 22.03
N ALA A 341 -1.29 4.43 23.01
CA ALA A 341 -0.87 4.41 24.41
C ALA A 341 0.50 3.74 24.56
N GLN A 342 1.29 4.24 25.50
CA GLN A 342 2.60 3.70 25.81
C GLN A 342 2.49 2.37 26.56
N ASP A 343 3.46 1.52 26.31
CA ASP A 343 3.73 0.22 26.90
C ASP A 343 5.23 0.16 27.22
N ALA A 344 5.54 0.10 28.52
CA ALA A 344 6.92 0.09 29.00
C ALA A 344 7.68 -1.17 28.56
N GLU A 345 6.98 -2.29 28.32
CA GLU A 345 7.59 -3.56 27.91
C GLU A 345 8.01 -3.54 26.42
N ALA A 346 7.41 -2.65 25.62
CA ALA A 346 7.75 -2.46 24.22
C ALA A 346 8.91 -1.48 23.99
N LYS A 347 9.42 -0.84 25.05
CA LYS A 347 10.42 0.22 24.94
C LYS A 347 11.81 -0.33 24.64
N GLN A 348 12.48 0.27 23.67
CA GLN A 348 13.83 -0.10 23.25
C GLN A 348 14.85 1.03 23.43
N THR A 349 16.13 0.66 23.48
CA THR A 349 17.24 1.60 23.33
C THR A 349 18.07 1.24 22.09
N TYR A 350 18.56 2.26 21.40
CA TYR A 350 19.42 2.07 20.22
C TYR A 350 20.66 1.24 20.54
N SER A 351 21.32 1.51 21.68
CA SER A 351 22.54 0.80 22.08
C SER A 351 22.35 -0.70 22.25
N THR A 352 21.22 -1.13 22.83
CA THR A 352 20.92 -2.55 23.02
C THR A 352 20.73 -3.26 21.68
N VAL A 353 19.82 -2.75 20.85
CA VAL A 353 19.48 -3.35 19.55
C VAL A 353 20.70 -3.33 18.61
N ALA A 354 21.44 -2.22 18.54
CA ALA A 354 22.61 -2.12 17.70
C ALA A 354 23.73 -3.09 18.12
N ALA A 355 23.90 -3.33 19.44
CA ALA A 355 24.86 -4.31 19.93
C ALA A 355 24.44 -5.75 19.58
N ALA A 356 23.15 -6.07 19.67
CA ALA A 356 22.61 -7.36 19.27
C ALA A 356 22.83 -7.63 17.77
N LEU A 357 22.44 -6.68 16.90
CA LEU A 357 22.65 -6.80 15.46
C LEU A 357 24.13 -6.93 15.07
N LYS A 358 25.03 -6.21 15.76
CA LYS A 358 26.46 -6.32 15.53
C LYS A 358 27.01 -7.70 15.89
N THR A 359 26.44 -8.35 16.91
CA THR A 359 26.83 -9.70 17.35
C THR A 359 26.25 -10.78 16.43
N GLY A 360 25.13 -10.47 15.76
CA GLY A 360 24.34 -11.42 15.00
C GLY A 360 23.28 -12.07 15.89
N ILE A 361 22.07 -12.25 15.34
CA ILE A 361 20.94 -12.83 16.09
C ILE A 361 21.01 -14.34 15.97
N THR A 362 21.08 -15.03 17.10
CA THR A 362 21.23 -16.49 17.16
C THR A 362 19.90 -17.20 17.41
N GLU A 363 18.96 -16.47 18.00
CA GLU A 363 17.60 -16.88 18.28
C GLU A 363 16.80 -17.04 16.99
N ASN A 364 15.82 -17.96 17.00
CA ASN A 364 14.91 -18.13 15.87
C ASN A 364 13.76 -17.11 15.84
N THR A 365 13.65 -16.29 16.88
CA THR A 365 12.60 -15.27 17.03
C THR A 365 13.20 -13.96 17.54
N CYS A 366 12.56 -12.86 17.17
CA CYS A 366 12.91 -11.54 17.65
C CYS A 366 12.30 -11.23 19.03
N SER A 367 13.04 -10.49 19.84
CA SER A 367 12.57 -9.90 21.09
C SER A 367 12.89 -8.40 21.12
N VAL A 368 12.38 -7.71 22.14
CA VAL A 368 12.62 -6.28 22.37
C VAL A 368 14.10 -5.94 22.54
N ASP A 369 14.92 -6.89 22.97
CA ASP A 369 16.36 -6.67 23.20
C ASP A 369 17.24 -7.18 22.06
N THR A 370 16.72 -8.04 21.17
CA THR A 370 17.51 -8.66 20.10
C THR A 370 17.33 -8.01 18.74
N CYS A 371 16.10 -7.64 18.37
CA CYS A 371 15.80 -7.10 17.04
C CYS A 371 15.30 -5.65 17.09
N PRO A 372 15.36 -4.90 15.98
CA PRO A 372 14.58 -3.68 15.81
C PRO A 372 13.10 -3.93 16.10
N ALA A 373 12.37 -2.92 16.59
CA ALA A 373 10.96 -3.06 16.94
C ALA A 373 10.07 -3.48 15.77
N SER A 374 10.51 -3.26 14.53
CA SER A 374 9.81 -3.73 13.33
C SER A 374 9.98 -5.23 13.06
N GLY A 375 10.94 -5.91 13.70
CA GLY A 375 11.35 -7.27 13.37
C GLY A 375 12.25 -7.38 12.14
N ASP A 376 12.58 -6.26 11.48
CA ASP A 376 13.49 -6.24 10.33
C ASP A 376 14.93 -5.95 10.77
N VAL A 377 15.76 -6.99 10.80
CA VAL A 377 17.19 -6.86 11.15
C VAL A 377 18.03 -6.15 10.08
N ASN A 378 17.47 -5.96 8.87
CA ASN A 378 18.10 -5.24 7.77
C ASN A 378 17.60 -3.78 7.66
N ALA A 379 16.76 -3.33 8.61
CA ALA A 379 16.27 -1.96 8.66
C ALA A 379 17.41 -0.95 8.88
N ASN A 380 17.21 0.26 8.37
CA ASN A 380 18.08 1.38 8.70
C ASN A 380 17.83 1.80 10.16
N LEU A 381 18.89 1.91 10.98
CA LEU A 381 18.83 2.37 12.37
C LEU A 381 19.42 3.78 12.58
N GLY A 382 19.54 4.56 11.51
CA GLY A 382 20.02 5.94 11.59
C GLY A 382 19.03 6.85 12.32
N LEU A 383 19.48 8.07 12.64
CA LEU A 383 18.59 9.09 13.19
C LEU A 383 17.49 9.43 12.19
N ILE A 384 16.27 9.59 12.69
CA ILE A 384 15.15 10.09 11.90
C ILE A 384 15.51 11.49 11.42
N ASP A 385 15.55 11.64 10.10
CA ASP A 385 15.84 12.90 9.40
C ASP A 385 17.21 13.53 9.76
N GLY A 386 18.12 12.73 10.34
CA GLY A 386 19.46 13.17 10.73
C GLY A 386 19.50 14.12 11.93
N VAL A 387 18.39 14.27 12.67
CA VAL A 387 18.25 15.23 13.75
C VAL A 387 17.67 14.59 15.03
N GLY A 388 17.88 15.24 16.17
CA GLY A 388 17.36 14.77 17.45
C GLY A 388 17.99 13.47 17.94
N THR A 389 17.21 12.67 18.68
CA THR A 389 17.66 11.43 19.33
C THR A 389 16.88 10.19 18.92
N ASN A 390 15.84 10.34 18.09
CA ASN A 390 15.00 9.23 17.67
C ASN A 390 15.67 8.51 16.50
N HIS A 391 15.71 7.19 16.57
CA HIS A 391 16.27 6.34 15.53
C HIS A 391 15.14 5.61 14.80
N TRP A 392 15.34 5.41 13.50
CA TRP A 392 14.56 4.41 12.77
C TRP A 392 14.74 3.02 13.39
N GLY A 393 13.70 2.20 13.34
CA GLY A 393 13.69 0.82 13.87
C GLY A 393 13.73 0.68 15.41
N ILE A 394 13.79 1.76 16.18
CA ILE A 394 13.88 1.73 17.65
C ILE A 394 12.61 2.31 18.29
N ASN A 395 11.91 1.51 19.10
CA ASN A 395 10.73 1.97 19.83
C ASN A 395 11.09 2.72 21.14
N SER A 396 11.69 3.89 21.04
CA SER A 396 12.12 4.66 22.23
C SER A 396 10.98 5.15 23.12
N ASN A 397 9.77 5.28 22.57
CA ASN A 397 8.58 5.72 23.30
C ASN A 397 7.75 4.55 23.87
N GLY A 398 8.02 3.32 23.45
CA GLY A 398 7.22 2.15 23.83
C GLY A 398 5.78 2.23 23.33
N THR A 399 5.51 2.77 22.14
CA THR A 399 4.12 2.82 21.60
C THR A 399 3.90 1.70 20.57
N CYS A 400 2.76 1.70 19.87
CA CYS A 400 2.59 0.81 18.72
C CYS A 400 3.71 1.03 17.70
N TYR A 401 4.20 -0.07 17.12
CA TYR A 401 5.30 -0.01 16.15
C TYR A 401 4.93 -0.75 14.87
N PRO A 402 5.19 -0.18 13.68
CA PRO A 402 5.05 -0.84 12.40
C PRO A 402 5.95 -2.07 12.29
N LEU A 403 5.37 -3.22 11.96
CA LEU A 403 6.08 -4.48 11.79
C LEU A 403 6.37 -4.72 10.30
N ILE A 404 7.49 -5.38 10.01
CA ILE A 404 7.78 -5.85 8.66
C ILE A 404 6.73 -6.88 8.23
N ASN A 405 6.18 -6.70 7.04
CA ASN A 405 5.40 -7.72 6.37
C ASN A 405 6.30 -8.39 5.33
N SER A 406 6.86 -9.55 5.68
CA SER A 406 7.73 -10.36 4.81
C SER A 406 6.91 -11.07 3.73
N TYR A 407 6.27 -10.28 2.86
CA TYR A 407 5.35 -10.78 1.86
C TYR A 407 6.03 -11.81 0.95
N MET A 408 5.48 -13.03 0.91
CA MET A 408 6.07 -14.15 0.15
C MET A 408 5.86 -14.03 -1.38
N GLY A 409 5.23 -12.94 -1.81
CA GLY A 409 4.88 -12.71 -3.20
C GLY A 409 3.61 -13.46 -3.57
N SER A 410 3.06 -13.11 -4.73
CA SER A 410 2.02 -13.92 -5.39
C SER A 410 2.34 -14.00 -6.87
N TYR A 411 2.08 -15.15 -7.47
CA TYR A 411 2.18 -15.29 -8.92
C TYR A 411 0.86 -14.92 -9.57
N LEU A 412 0.93 -13.94 -10.45
CA LEU A 412 -0.16 -13.58 -11.35
C LEU A 412 0.00 -14.42 -12.62
N CYS A 413 -1.03 -15.18 -12.96
CA CYS A 413 -0.98 -16.15 -14.05
C CYS A 413 -2.18 -16.03 -14.97
N ASP A 414 -1.98 -16.35 -16.24
CA ASP A 414 -3.08 -16.60 -17.17
C ASP A 414 -3.87 -17.87 -16.79
N PRO A 415 -5.15 -18.00 -17.19
CA PRO A 415 -5.98 -19.17 -16.89
C PRO A 415 -5.43 -20.52 -17.38
N ASP A 416 -4.58 -20.55 -18.41
CA ASP A 416 -4.07 -21.79 -18.99
C ASP A 416 -2.69 -22.18 -18.43
N ASN A 417 -2.17 -21.42 -17.46
CA ASN A 417 -0.84 -21.61 -16.92
C ASN A 417 -0.75 -22.85 -16.02
N THR A 418 0.29 -23.66 -16.21
CA THR A 418 0.54 -24.89 -15.44
C THR A 418 1.59 -24.70 -14.35
N PHE A 419 2.10 -23.49 -14.18
CA PHE A 419 3.17 -23.22 -13.23
C PHE A 419 2.69 -23.42 -11.79
N SER A 420 3.40 -24.23 -11.03
CA SER A 420 2.97 -24.73 -9.72
C SER A 420 2.75 -23.64 -8.67
N LYS A 421 3.30 -22.44 -8.85
CA LYS A 421 3.10 -21.31 -7.93
C LYS A 421 1.91 -20.42 -8.26
N CYS A 422 1.24 -20.64 -9.40
CA CYS A 422 -0.03 -19.98 -9.66
C CYS A 422 -1.05 -20.38 -8.57
N ALA A 423 -1.95 -19.46 -8.21
CA ALA A 423 -2.96 -19.74 -7.18
C ALA A 423 -3.89 -20.92 -7.53
N SER A 424 -4.13 -21.15 -8.81
CA SER A 424 -4.91 -22.27 -9.33
C SER A 424 -4.32 -22.72 -10.66
N PRO A 425 -3.23 -23.52 -10.64
CA PRO A 425 -2.57 -23.95 -11.86
C PRO A 425 -3.48 -24.92 -12.63
N ARG A 426 -3.58 -24.72 -13.94
CA ARG A 426 -4.33 -25.63 -14.81
C ARG A 426 -3.66 -27.00 -14.80
N ASN A 427 -4.46 -28.06 -14.70
CA ASN A 427 -3.96 -29.42 -14.90
C ASN A 427 -3.58 -29.63 -16.38
N GLU A 428 -2.37 -30.13 -16.65
CA GLU A 428 -1.86 -30.34 -18.02
C GLU A 428 -2.80 -31.16 -18.91
N SER A 429 -3.54 -32.11 -18.34
CA SER A 429 -4.53 -32.94 -19.04
C SER A 429 -5.81 -32.19 -19.45
N THR A 430 -6.09 -31.04 -18.84
CA THR A 430 -7.25 -30.20 -19.17
C THR A 430 -6.94 -29.37 -20.41
N PRO A 431 -7.75 -29.39 -21.49
CA PRO A 431 -7.48 -28.60 -22.68
C PRO A 431 -7.32 -27.10 -22.39
N LYS A 432 -6.41 -26.43 -23.11
CA LYS A 432 -6.24 -24.97 -23.02
C LYS A 432 -7.49 -24.25 -23.53
N SER A 433 -7.92 -23.23 -22.80
CA SER A 433 -9.02 -22.35 -23.17
C SER A 433 -8.63 -21.34 -24.26
N ASN A 434 -7.36 -20.95 -24.30
CA ASN A 434 -6.80 -19.83 -25.07
C ASN A 434 -7.54 -18.51 -24.82
N ALA A 435 -8.07 -18.32 -23.60
CA ALA A 435 -8.83 -17.13 -23.24
C ALA A 435 -7.98 -15.84 -23.28
N MET A 436 -6.66 -15.96 -23.09
CA MET A 436 -5.71 -14.85 -23.21
C MET A 436 -4.29 -15.34 -23.51
N SER A 437 -3.39 -14.41 -23.87
CA SER A 437 -1.97 -14.70 -24.04
C SER A 437 -1.35 -15.20 -22.73
N THR A 438 -0.42 -16.15 -22.84
CA THR A 438 0.23 -16.73 -21.66
C THR A 438 1.10 -15.71 -20.92
N PHE A 439 1.06 -15.76 -19.60
CA PHE A 439 2.01 -15.09 -18.72
C PHE A 439 2.00 -15.75 -17.35
N ASN A 440 3.14 -15.72 -16.68
CA ASN A 440 3.19 -15.84 -15.22
C ASN A 440 4.30 -14.93 -14.70
N TYR A 441 4.03 -14.14 -13.67
CA TYR A 441 5.10 -13.37 -13.03
C TYR A 441 4.76 -13.20 -11.56
N GLN A 442 5.81 -13.12 -10.75
CA GLN A 442 5.68 -12.84 -9.34
C GLN A 442 5.55 -11.32 -9.14
N MET A 443 4.66 -10.92 -8.25
CA MET A 443 4.63 -9.57 -7.68
C MET A 443 5.16 -9.60 -6.25
N ASP A 444 5.63 -8.45 -5.79
CA ASP A 444 5.97 -8.18 -4.40
C ASP A 444 5.16 -7.02 -3.84
N ALA A 445 5.00 -7.01 -2.52
CA ALA A 445 4.52 -5.89 -1.74
C ALA A 445 5.57 -5.54 -0.69
N ILE A 446 6.26 -4.41 -0.84
CA ILE A 446 7.12 -3.89 0.23
C ILE A 446 6.21 -3.14 1.19
N SER A 447 5.95 -3.75 2.34
CA SER A 447 4.91 -3.24 3.22
C SER A 447 5.29 -3.32 4.69
N SER A 448 4.65 -2.44 5.46
CA SER A 448 4.67 -2.49 6.91
C SER A 448 3.26 -2.44 7.46
N ASN A 449 2.95 -3.40 8.32
CA ASN A 449 1.67 -3.48 9.02
C ASN A 449 1.82 -2.77 10.35
N TRP A 450 1.15 -1.64 10.51
CA TRP A 450 1.22 -0.85 11.74
C TRP A 450 -0.06 -0.97 12.56
N PRO A 451 0.05 -1.32 13.86
CA PRO A 451 -1.12 -1.43 14.71
C PRO A 451 -1.84 -0.09 14.87
N ILE A 452 -3.16 -0.16 14.80
CA ILE A 452 -4.04 1.01 14.84
C ILE A 452 -4.59 1.25 16.25
N HIS A 453 -4.76 2.52 16.61
CA HIS A 453 -5.44 2.92 17.84
C HIS A 453 -6.92 3.20 17.58
N PHE A 454 -7.77 3.03 18.58
CA PHE A 454 -9.23 3.09 18.46
C PHE A 454 -9.75 4.42 17.86
N GLY A 455 -9.01 5.52 18.07
CA GLY A 455 -9.30 6.85 17.53
C GLY A 455 -9.47 6.90 16.01
N ALA A 456 -8.85 5.99 15.26
CA ALA A 456 -9.02 5.91 13.80
C ALA A 456 -10.45 5.53 13.37
N TYR A 457 -11.20 4.87 14.23
CA TYR A 457 -12.59 4.46 13.96
C TYR A 457 -13.63 5.44 14.52
N THR A 458 -13.22 6.30 15.46
CA THR A 458 -14.11 7.24 16.15
C THR A 458 -13.87 8.70 15.80
N GLY A 459 -12.80 9.02 15.08
CA GLY A 459 -12.47 10.37 14.63
C GLY A 459 -11.60 10.37 13.37
N PHE A 460 -11.22 11.57 12.95
CA PHE A 460 -10.42 11.79 11.75
C PHE A 460 -8.92 11.82 12.06
N LEU A 461 -8.14 11.08 11.29
CA LEU A 461 -6.69 11.12 11.30
C LEU A 461 -6.15 11.61 9.95
N ASP A 462 -4.98 12.24 9.97
CA ASP A 462 -4.32 12.75 8.76
C ASP A 462 -3.34 11.68 8.25
N TYR A 463 -3.72 10.98 7.19
CA TYR A 463 -2.90 9.98 6.52
C TYR A 463 -2.11 10.62 5.40
N GLN A 464 -0.79 10.42 5.39
CA GLN A 464 0.09 11.15 4.49
C GLN A 464 1.09 10.23 3.80
N VAL A 465 1.34 10.52 2.52
CA VAL A 465 2.44 9.94 1.75
C VAL A 465 3.26 11.06 1.12
N GLU A 466 4.53 11.13 1.52
CA GLU A 466 5.55 11.93 0.85
C GLU A 466 6.29 11.06 -0.17
N TRP A 467 6.17 11.39 -1.45
CA TRP A 467 6.74 10.60 -2.54
C TRP A 467 7.67 11.45 -3.41
N VAL A 468 8.91 11.00 -3.53
CA VAL A 468 9.94 11.62 -4.39
C VAL A 468 10.49 10.55 -5.32
N THR A 469 10.55 10.86 -6.61
CA THR A 469 11.03 9.96 -7.67
C THR A 469 12.54 10.07 -7.90
N GLY A 470 13.09 9.21 -8.76
CA GLY A 470 14.47 9.26 -9.21
C GLY A 470 15.46 8.62 -8.23
N LYS A 471 16.76 8.73 -8.55
CA LYS A 471 17.85 7.99 -7.88
C LYS A 471 17.95 8.19 -6.36
N ASN A 472 17.57 9.37 -5.87
CA ASN A 472 17.60 9.72 -4.44
C ASN A 472 16.17 9.84 -3.88
N GLY A 473 15.21 9.17 -4.52
CA GLY A 473 13.81 9.19 -4.17
C GLY A 473 13.46 8.32 -2.97
N TYR A 474 12.21 8.43 -2.54
CA TYR A 474 11.62 7.68 -1.45
C TYR A 474 10.08 7.77 -1.50
N VAL A 475 9.42 6.81 -0.86
CA VAL A 475 8.02 6.94 -0.44
C VAL A 475 8.02 6.83 1.08
N ARG A 476 7.45 7.82 1.76
CA ARG A 476 7.41 7.94 3.22
C ARG A 476 5.96 8.11 3.67
N TRP A 477 5.49 7.18 4.49
CA TRP A 477 4.18 7.22 5.13
C TRP A 477 4.27 7.94 6.46
N GLN A 478 3.30 8.79 6.71
CA GLN A 478 3.22 9.59 7.93
C GLN A 478 1.78 9.59 8.46
N LEU A 479 1.66 9.70 9.77
CA LEU A 479 0.41 9.90 10.46
C LEU A 479 0.53 11.20 11.25
N HIS A 480 -0.27 12.21 10.89
CA HIS A 480 -0.17 13.57 11.46
C HIS A 480 1.26 14.13 11.45
N GLY A 481 1.98 13.94 10.33
CA GLY A 481 3.36 14.38 10.13
C GLY A 481 4.43 13.51 10.79
N SER A 482 4.05 12.54 11.64
CA SER A 482 5.01 11.61 12.25
C SER A 482 5.30 10.44 11.31
N PRO A 483 6.57 10.12 10.99
CA PRO A 483 6.88 9.02 10.09
C PRO A 483 6.55 7.66 10.68
N LEU A 484 5.93 6.80 9.86
CA LEU A 484 5.63 5.41 10.17
C LEU A 484 6.52 4.45 9.38
N PHE A 485 6.68 4.70 8.08
CA PHE A 485 7.42 3.81 7.19
C PHE A 485 8.07 4.62 6.08
N GLU A 486 9.23 4.21 5.59
CA GLU A 486 9.86 4.82 4.43
C GLU A 486 10.64 3.77 3.61
N VAL A 487 10.36 3.75 2.31
CA VAL A 487 11.08 2.95 1.32
C VAL A 487 11.88 3.89 0.44
N THR A 488 13.19 3.74 0.43
CA THR A 488 14.07 4.55 -0.43
C THR A 488 14.24 3.91 -1.80
N THR A 489 14.61 4.70 -2.81
CA THR A 489 14.97 4.14 -4.12
C THR A 489 16.09 3.10 -4.01
N GLU A 490 17.07 3.33 -3.14
CA GLU A 490 18.17 2.38 -2.91
C GLU A 490 17.66 1.00 -2.47
N SER A 491 16.63 0.95 -1.61
CA SER A 491 16.05 -0.31 -1.11
C SER A 491 15.56 -1.23 -2.22
N ILE A 492 15.14 -0.69 -3.36
CA ILE A 492 14.56 -1.45 -4.50
C ILE A 492 15.48 -1.53 -5.73
N THR A 493 16.45 -0.62 -5.85
CA THR A 493 17.45 -0.66 -6.92
C THR A 493 18.68 -1.48 -6.52
N THR A 494 19.02 -1.52 -5.23
CA THR A 494 20.21 -2.18 -4.68
C THR A 494 19.79 -3.44 -3.89
N VAL A 495 19.00 -4.29 -4.53
CA VAL A 495 18.54 -5.55 -3.94
C VAL A 495 19.70 -6.55 -3.80
N PRO A 496 19.66 -7.46 -2.80
CA PRO A 496 20.67 -8.51 -2.67
C PRO A 496 20.80 -9.36 -3.94
N GLN A 497 22.01 -9.82 -4.21
CA GLN A 497 22.32 -10.66 -5.37
C GLN A 497 23.10 -11.89 -4.92
N ASN A 498 22.74 -13.04 -5.46
CA ASN A 498 23.59 -14.22 -5.45
C ASN A 498 24.70 -14.09 -6.52
N SER A 499 25.57 -15.10 -6.62
CA SER A 499 26.67 -15.11 -7.59
C SER A 499 26.21 -15.01 -9.06
N GLY A 500 25.00 -15.49 -9.35
CA GLY A 500 24.37 -15.45 -10.68
C GLY A 500 23.62 -14.16 -10.98
N LYS A 501 23.52 -13.22 -10.03
CA LYS A 501 22.76 -11.96 -10.16
C LYS A 501 21.30 -12.15 -10.57
N THR A 502 20.63 -13.13 -9.97
CA THR A 502 19.27 -13.53 -10.38
C THR A 502 18.16 -12.67 -9.77
N ASN A 503 18.46 -11.67 -8.94
CA ASN A 503 17.43 -10.82 -8.34
C ASN A 503 17.10 -9.63 -9.27
N PRO A 504 15.85 -9.49 -9.76
CA PRO A 504 15.46 -8.38 -10.62
C PRO A 504 15.58 -7.04 -9.89
N GLN A 505 16.44 -6.17 -10.42
CA GLN A 505 16.59 -4.79 -9.97
C GLN A 505 15.48 -3.93 -10.59
N LYS A 506 14.65 -3.35 -9.73
CA LYS A 506 13.50 -2.53 -10.12
C LYS A 506 13.91 -1.08 -10.25
N ILE A 507 12.97 -0.23 -10.68
CA ILE A 507 13.09 1.22 -10.60
C ILE A 507 12.17 1.76 -9.51
N MET A 508 12.41 3.00 -9.09
CA MET A 508 11.46 3.72 -8.26
C MET A 508 10.10 3.80 -8.97
N ILE A 509 9.03 3.87 -8.20
CA ILE A 509 7.74 4.21 -8.76
C ILE A 509 7.85 5.63 -9.33
N GLU A 510 7.74 5.72 -10.65
CA GLU A 510 7.82 6.96 -11.41
C GLU A 510 6.60 7.17 -12.32
N GLU A 511 5.69 6.20 -12.40
CA GLU A 511 4.46 6.38 -13.17
C GLU A 511 3.56 7.43 -12.53
N PRO A 512 2.90 8.32 -13.30
CA PRO A 512 1.83 9.15 -12.75
C PRO A 512 0.74 8.27 -12.15
N LEU A 513 0.40 8.51 -10.88
CA LEU A 513 -0.58 7.73 -10.15
C LEU A 513 -1.89 8.53 -10.00
N TYR A 514 -3.03 7.86 -10.17
CA TYR A 514 -4.35 8.42 -9.84
C TYR A 514 -4.81 7.88 -8.48
N VAL A 515 -5.72 8.60 -7.82
CA VAL A 515 -6.16 8.31 -6.46
C VAL A 515 -7.44 7.47 -6.47
N ILE A 516 -7.52 6.53 -5.53
CA ILE A 516 -8.63 5.60 -5.36
C ILE A 516 -9.07 5.59 -3.90
N PHE A 517 -10.38 5.65 -3.68
CA PHE A 517 -11.01 5.40 -2.40
C PHE A 517 -11.98 4.22 -2.53
N ASN A 518 -11.87 3.23 -1.65
CA ASN A 518 -12.84 2.13 -1.59
C ASN A 518 -13.01 1.60 -0.16
N VAL A 519 -14.11 0.88 0.06
CA VAL A 519 -14.27 0.02 1.24
C VAL A 519 -14.65 -1.36 0.72
N ALA A 520 -13.74 -2.32 0.91
CA ALA A 520 -13.88 -3.70 0.45
C ALA A 520 -14.17 -4.65 1.62
N LEU A 521 -14.62 -5.87 1.31
CA LEU A 521 -14.80 -6.95 2.27
C LEU A 521 -14.31 -8.26 1.64
N SER A 522 -13.41 -8.96 2.31
CA SER A 522 -12.91 -10.25 1.80
C SER A 522 -13.17 -11.36 2.78
N SER A 523 -13.25 -12.58 2.25
CA SER A 523 -13.24 -13.82 3.02
C SER A 523 -11.84 -14.25 3.50
N SER A 524 -10.79 -13.56 3.05
CA SER A 524 -9.40 -14.02 3.18
C SER A 524 -8.44 -13.02 3.85
N TRP A 525 -8.91 -11.84 4.22
CA TRP A 525 -8.07 -10.77 4.76
C TRP A 525 -8.00 -10.73 6.28
N GLY A 526 -7.03 -9.96 6.80
CA GLY A 526 -6.88 -9.74 8.24
C GLY A 526 -8.13 -9.16 8.90
N ALA A 527 -8.79 -8.19 8.26
CA ALA A 527 -10.12 -7.74 8.61
C ALA A 527 -11.15 -8.44 7.73
N THR A 528 -12.09 -9.13 8.36
CA THR A 528 -13.06 -9.98 7.67
C THR A 528 -14.43 -9.81 8.35
N PRO A 529 -15.54 -9.77 7.58
CA PRO A 529 -16.87 -9.70 8.16
C PRO A 529 -17.26 -10.97 8.94
N PRO A 530 -18.27 -10.89 9.82
CA PRO A 530 -18.85 -12.08 10.42
C PRO A 530 -19.33 -13.07 9.34
N ASN A 531 -19.15 -14.36 9.60
CA ASN A 531 -19.59 -15.45 8.71
C ASN A 531 -19.11 -15.27 7.25
N PRO A 532 -17.79 -15.30 7.00
CA PRO A 532 -17.24 -14.98 5.68
C PRO A 532 -17.75 -15.95 4.62
N GLY A 533 -18.13 -15.43 3.45
CA GLY A 533 -18.75 -16.22 2.38
C GLY A 533 -20.23 -16.59 2.63
N LYS A 534 -20.87 -15.96 3.63
CA LYS A 534 -22.30 -16.06 3.92
C LYS A 534 -22.86 -14.68 4.25
N GLU A 535 -24.18 -14.61 4.43
CA GLU A 535 -24.85 -13.45 5.02
C GLU A 535 -24.22 -13.10 6.38
N CYS A 536 -24.13 -11.81 6.69
CA CYS A 536 -23.47 -11.31 7.90
C CYS A 536 -23.94 -12.05 9.18
N ARG A 537 -25.25 -12.27 9.33
CA ARG A 537 -25.83 -12.91 10.53
C ARG A 537 -25.66 -14.43 10.55
N GLY A 538 -25.26 -15.07 9.45
CA GLY A 538 -25.14 -16.51 9.36
C GLY A 538 -26.45 -17.23 9.73
N ASP A 539 -26.40 -18.10 10.74
CA ASP A 539 -27.60 -18.78 11.27
C ASP A 539 -28.32 -18.00 12.39
N GLY A 540 -27.83 -16.80 12.74
CA GLY A 540 -28.41 -15.92 13.73
C GLY A 540 -28.12 -16.28 15.19
N LYS A 541 -27.29 -17.30 15.49
CA LYS A 541 -27.04 -17.73 16.88
C LYS A 541 -25.87 -17.02 17.57
N ASP A 542 -24.95 -16.44 16.80
CA ASP A 542 -23.85 -15.65 17.37
C ASP A 542 -24.35 -14.24 17.69
N GLU A 543 -24.63 -13.99 18.97
CA GLU A 543 -25.11 -12.70 19.47
C GLU A 543 -24.15 -11.54 19.15
N VAL A 544 -22.85 -11.79 19.08
CA VAL A 544 -21.89 -10.73 18.77
C VAL A 544 -21.87 -10.44 17.29
N ALA A 545 -21.86 -11.48 16.44
CA ALA A 545 -22.03 -11.30 15.01
C ALA A 545 -23.30 -10.49 14.72
N ASN A 546 -24.42 -10.83 15.36
CA ASN A 546 -25.69 -10.12 15.21
C ASN A 546 -25.58 -8.63 15.57
N LYS A 547 -24.89 -8.30 16.67
CA LYS A 547 -24.65 -6.90 17.09
C LYS A 547 -23.76 -6.14 16.12
N ILE A 548 -22.72 -6.79 15.58
CA ILE A 548 -21.85 -6.20 14.55
C ILE A 548 -22.64 -5.98 13.25
N CYS A 549 -23.42 -6.97 12.82
CA CYS A 549 -24.26 -6.86 11.62
C CYS A 549 -25.35 -5.78 11.76
N ALA A 550 -25.86 -5.57 12.97
CA ALA A 550 -26.80 -4.48 13.26
C ALA A 550 -26.16 -3.09 13.19
N ALA A 551 -24.82 -2.98 13.15
CA ALA A 551 -24.11 -1.72 13.00
C ALA A 551 -23.93 -1.31 11.52
N PHE A 552 -24.31 -2.15 10.54
CA PHE A 552 -24.45 -1.69 9.16
C PHE A 552 -25.69 -0.79 9.01
N PRO A 553 -25.64 0.29 8.21
CA PRO A 553 -24.50 0.70 7.39
C PRO A 553 -23.33 1.28 8.17
N MET A 554 -22.11 0.92 7.74
CA MET A 554 -20.87 1.53 8.21
C MET A 554 -20.37 2.57 7.19
N TYR A 555 -19.63 3.56 7.66
CA TYR A 555 -19.16 4.67 6.84
C TYR A 555 -17.66 4.87 6.99
N MET A 556 -16.96 4.94 5.85
CA MET A 556 -15.68 5.64 5.76
C MET A 556 -15.98 7.10 5.44
N LYS A 557 -15.38 8.05 6.16
CA LYS A 557 -15.57 9.50 5.93
C LYS A 557 -14.23 10.15 5.61
N LEU A 558 -14.20 11.07 4.63
CA LEU A 558 -13.03 11.86 4.26
C LEU A 558 -13.36 13.35 4.29
N LEU A 559 -12.43 14.15 4.82
CA LEU A 559 -12.44 15.61 4.80
C LEU A 559 -11.38 16.12 3.82
#